data_AF-A0A6B3F9A0-F1
#
_entry.id   AF-A0A6B3F9A0-F1
#
_cell.length_a   1.000
_cell.length_b   1.000
_cell.length_c   1.000
_cell.angle_alpha   90.00
_cell.angle_beta   90.00
_cell.angle_gamma   90.00
#
_symmetry.space_group_name_H-M   'P 1'
#
loop_
_entity.id
_entity.type
_entity.pdbx_description
1 polymer ?
#
loop_
_entity_poly.entity_id
_entity_poly.type
_entity_poly.pdbx_seq_one_letter_code
_entity_poly.pdbx_strand_id
1 'polypeptide(L)' 'TIGGTAPTASTPQYPFTAIEYAYTYGTPPETSPAAGFLDYLTSGPGTNAITRQRQLPCGGPESGGRCGAPTG' A
#
# COMPACT_ATOMS: atom_id res chain seq x y z
N THR A 1 -12.34 17.59 -11.41
CA THR A 1 -11.16 17.12 -12.16
C THR A 1 -10.02 18.09 -11.93
N ILE A 2 -8.78 17.63 -11.90
CA ILE A 2 -7.58 18.51 -11.93
C ILE A 2 -7.13 18.55 -13.39
N GLY A 3 -7.21 19.71 -14.04
CA GLY A 3 -6.86 19.84 -15.47
C GLY A 3 -7.68 18.98 -16.43
N GLY A 4 -8.93 18.64 -16.09
CA GLY A 4 -9.78 17.76 -16.91
C GLY A 4 -9.66 16.25 -16.61
N THR A 5 -8.73 15.83 -15.75
CA THR A 5 -8.56 14.44 -15.32
C THR A 5 -9.19 14.19 -13.94
N ALA A 6 -9.85 13.05 -13.76
CA ALA A 6 -10.30 12.62 -12.43
C ALA A 6 -9.06 12.34 -11.57
N PRO A 7 -8.86 13.03 -10.44
CA PRO A 7 -7.67 12.83 -9.64
C PRO A 7 -7.68 11.43 -9.02
N THR A 8 -6.51 10.80 -9.03
CA THR A 8 -6.21 9.52 -8.40
C THR A 8 -5.20 9.73 -7.28
N ALA A 9 -4.98 8.72 -6.43
CA ALA A 9 -3.89 8.76 -5.46
C ALA A 9 -2.51 8.95 -6.11
N SER A 10 -2.34 8.56 -7.39
CA SER A 10 -1.12 8.80 -8.17
C SER A 10 -1.02 10.21 -8.75
N THR A 11 -2.06 11.03 -8.69
CA THR A 11 -2.00 12.43 -9.15
C THR A 11 -1.08 13.23 -8.21
N PRO A 12 -0.05 13.90 -8.75
CA PRO A 12 0.83 14.75 -7.96
C PRO A 12 0.02 15.79 -7.16
N GLN A 13 0.40 16.01 -5.90
CA GLN A 13 -0.24 16.98 -4.99
C GLN A 13 -1.75 16.77 -4.74
N TYR A 14 -2.33 15.62 -5.06
CA TYR A 14 -3.70 15.32 -4.67
C TYR A 14 -3.79 15.14 -3.15
N PRO A 15 -4.54 16.00 -2.41
CA PRO A 15 -4.45 16.05 -0.96
C PRO A 15 -5.34 15.01 -0.27
N PHE A 16 -6.29 14.41 -0.99
CA PHE A 16 -7.27 13.47 -0.44
C PHE A 16 -6.78 12.03 -0.59
N THR A 17 -5.82 11.66 0.26
CA THR A 17 -5.30 10.28 0.36
C THR A 17 -5.36 9.79 1.80
N ALA A 18 -5.57 8.49 2.01
CA ALA A 18 -5.45 7.85 3.31
C ALA A 18 -4.51 6.65 3.21
N ILE A 19 -3.87 6.29 4.33
CA ILE A 19 -3.03 5.10 4.44
C ILE A 19 -3.88 3.99 5.05
N GLU A 20 -3.87 2.81 4.42
CA GLU A 20 -4.44 1.59 4.96
C GLU A 20 -3.32 0.71 5.50
N TYR A 21 -3.48 0.18 6.71
CA TYR A 21 -2.49 -0.65 7.39
C TYR A 21 -3.03 -2.06 7.57
N ALA A 22 -2.22 -3.05 7.21
CA ALA A 22 -2.44 -4.44 7.59
C ALA A 22 -1.45 -4.80 8.71
N TYR A 23 -1.97 -5.22 9.87
CA TYR A 23 -1.15 -5.58 11.02
C TYR A 23 -1.84 -6.64 11.87
N THR A 24 -1.05 -7.29 12.72
CA THR A 24 -1.51 -8.18 13.78
C THR A 24 -1.11 -7.62 15.14
N TYR A 25 -1.80 -8.05 16.20
CA TYR A 25 -1.28 -7.85 17.54
C TYR A 25 -0.08 -8.78 17.75
N GLY A 26 1.10 -8.19 17.99
CA GLY A 26 2.35 -8.92 18.09
C GLY A 26 2.76 -9.60 16.77
N THR A 27 3.80 -10.41 16.84
CA THR A 27 4.32 -11.17 15.71
C THR A 27 3.49 -12.44 15.51
N PRO A 28 2.86 -12.64 14.35
CA PRO A 28 2.10 -13.85 14.08
C PRO A 28 3.06 -15.04 13.91
N PRO A 29 2.65 -16.28 14.26
CA PRO A 29 3.45 -17.47 13.96
C PRO A 29 3.74 -17.58 12.46
N GLU A 30 4.97 -17.93 12.08
CA GLU A 30 5.42 -17.95 10.66
C GLU A 30 4.54 -18.81 9.75
N THR A 31 3.99 -19.90 10.28
CA THR A 31 3.12 -20.83 9.52
C THR A 31 1.65 -20.42 9.52
N SER A 32 1.30 -19.30 10.15
CA SER A 32 -0.08 -18.83 10.23
C SER A 32 -0.52 -18.14 8.93
N PRO A 33 -1.82 -18.21 8.59
CA PRO A 33 -2.37 -17.45 7.46
C PRO A 33 -2.14 -15.94 7.59
N ALA A 34 -2.07 -15.41 8.81
CA ALA A 34 -1.82 -13.99 9.03
C ALA A 34 -0.39 -13.59 8.64
N ALA A 35 0.61 -14.37 9.04
CA ALA A 35 2.00 -14.16 8.61
C ALA A 35 2.11 -14.23 7.08
N GLY A 36 1.54 -15.29 6.48
CA GLY A 36 1.54 -15.44 5.02
C GLY A 36 0.81 -14.32 4.27
N PHE A 37 -0.26 -13.76 4.86
CA PHE A 37 -0.96 -12.61 4.26
C PHE A 37 -0.11 -11.33 4.33
N LEU A 38 0.56 -11.05 5.45
CA LEU A 38 1.44 -9.89 5.58
C LEU A 38 2.63 -9.99 4.60
N ASP A 39 3.23 -11.18 4.46
CA ASP A 39 4.29 -11.43 3.47
C ASP A 39 3.76 -11.24 2.05
N TYR A 40 2.56 -11.77 1.75
CA TYR A 40 1.93 -11.62 0.44
C TYR A 40 1.78 -10.15 0.04
N LEU A 41 1.36 -9.26 0.95
CA LEU A 41 1.16 -7.83 0.65
C LEU A 41 2.42 -7.11 0.17
N THR A 42 3.60 -7.56 0.59
CA THR A 42 4.89 -6.99 0.18
C THR A 42 5.54 -7.74 -0.99
N SER A 43 5.01 -8.91 -1.35
CA SER A 43 5.44 -9.68 -2.52
C SER A 43 4.99 -9.06 -3.84
N GLY A 44 5.69 -9.38 -4.94
CA GLY A 44 5.29 -8.95 -6.30
C GLY A 44 3.83 -9.28 -6.65
N PRO A 45 3.33 -10.50 -6.40
CA PRO A 45 1.91 -10.82 -6.59
C PRO A 45 0.94 -9.95 -5.78
N GLY A 46 1.28 -9.61 -4.52
CA GLY A 46 0.45 -8.75 -3.67
C GLY A 46 0.46 -7.30 -4.10
N THR A 47 1.64 -6.73 -4.38
CA THR A 47 1.74 -5.37 -4.92
C THR A 47 1.01 -5.24 -6.26
N ASN A 48 1.11 -6.25 -7.14
CA ASN A 48 0.34 -6.30 -8.37
C ASN A 48 -1.18 -6.35 -8.14
N ALA A 49 -1.66 -7.01 -7.09
CA ALA A 49 -3.08 -7.03 -6.75
C ALA A 49 -3.57 -5.65 -6.28
N ILE A 50 -2.78 -4.97 -5.43
CA ILE A 50 -3.04 -3.59 -4.97
C ILE A 50 -3.14 -2.64 -6.16
N THR A 51 -2.16 -2.69 -7.07
CA THR A 51 -2.11 -1.83 -8.26
C THR A 51 -3.28 -2.07 -9.22
N ARG A 52 -3.72 -3.33 -9.39
CA ARG A 52 -4.93 -3.65 -10.20
C ARG A 52 -6.19 -2.97 -9.66
N GLN A 53 -6.25 -2.72 -8.35
CA GLN A 53 -7.34 -1.98 -7.70
C GLN A 53 -7.11 -0.45 -7.69
N ARG A 54 -6.14 0.05 -8.46
CA ARG A 54 -5.76 1.47 -8.56
C ARG A 54 -5.33 2.07 -7.21
N GLN A 55 -4.90 1.22 -6.28
CA GLN A 55 -4.27 1.62 -5.03
C GLN A 55 -2.75 1.67 -5.20
N LEU A 56 -2.06 2.32 -4.27
CA LEU A 56 -0.61 2.45 -4.29
C LEU A 56 0.00 1.60 -3.17
N PRO A 57 0.85 0.60 -3.46
CA PRO A 57 1.54 -0.14 -2.41
C PRO A 57 2.56 0.77 -1.72
N CYS A 58 2.57 0.77 -0.39
CA CYS A 58 3.46 1.61 0.41
C CYS A 58 4.96 1.35 0.20
N GLY A 59 5.33 0.14 -0.23
CA GLY A 59 6.71 -0.21 -0.57
C GLY A 59 7.14 0.20 -1.99
N GLY A 60 6.22 0.69 -2.82
CA GLY A 60 6.48 1.06 -4.22
C GLY A 60 6.90 2.52 -4.39
N PRO A 61 7.79 2.86 -5.35
CA PRO A 61 8.20 4.25 -5.62
C PRO A 61 7.02 5.19 -5.93
N GLU A 62 5.94 4.66 -6.51
CA GLU A 62 4.70 5.39 -6.83
C GLU A 62 3.98 5.96 -5.61
N SER A 63 4.23 5.40 -4.42
CA SER A 63 3.65 5.90 -3.18
C SER A 63 4.33 7.20 -2.69
N GLY A 64 5.50 7.55 -3.21
CA GLY A 64 6.14 8.86 -3.02
C GLY A 64 6.41 9.22 -1.55
N GLY A 65 6.67 8.22 -0.70
CA GLY A 65 6.92 8.43 0.74
C GLY A 65 5.66 8.76 1.55
N ARG A 66 4.46 8.68 0.97
CA ARG A 66 3.20 8.96 1.66
C ARG A 66 2.93 8.06 2.87
N CYS A 67 3.47 6.85 2.88
CA CYS A 67 3.27 5.90 3.98
C CYS A 67 4.29 6.04 5.12
N GLY A 68 5.17 7.04 5.07
CA GLY A 68 6.27 7.20 6.04
C GLY A 68 7.43 6.23 5.78
N ALA A 69 8.53 6.40 6.51
CA ALA A 69 9.59 5.39 6.53
C ALA A 69 9.07 4.13 7.24
N PRO A 70 9.47 2.91 6.81
CA PRO A 70 9.17 1.72 7.58
C PRO A 70 9.77 1.91 8.98
N THR A 71 8.92 2.11 9.99
CA THR A 71 9.35 2.09 11.38
C THR A 71 9.73 0.65 11.70
N GLY A 72 11.03 0.41 11.86
CA GLY A 72 11.56 -0.84 12.37
C GLY A 72 11.12 -1.13 13.80
#